data_AF-A0A7C4MCS0-F1
#
_entry.id   AF-A0A7C4MCS0-F1
#
_cell.length_a   1.000
_cell.length_b   1.000
_cell.length_c   1.000
_cell.angle_alpha   90.00
_cell.angle_beta   90.00
_cell.angle_gamma   90.00
#
_symmetry.space_group_name_H-M   'P 1'
#
loop_
_entity.id
_entity.type
_entity.pdbx_description
1 polymer ?
#
loop_
_entity_poly.entity_id
_entity_poly.type
_entity_poly.pdbx_seq_one_letter_code
_entity_poly.pdbx_strand_id
1 'polypeptide(L)'
;MKFKIYEDYDGTIYEVDLPLSSNIDIKQVSEELGIPNYVEINNLAVKRALVTIWAAINAPKLNFSEELKKKLRKPLNPLLFGGMAVKIHCPSSNNPNGALNRHVKDVDFIVQKSEGQLFVKLMLELSKLFGSCYLYFITQGEKWFNLLRGGKRYRVRGLCDITNNDIPQVGVTDIFCDQLPFRHTVRINKNYFEKAKENLYTIGLENILLSKCQFIFSLPKNKESELKEAHQDFRILPYKYLKNEIAVGMELKDLKDVAAILIDHELGEGPEQINIDTIKKILGNDKKFTLTFRLNLQNLIDRTDILKKEGLNASDINKIIDKAMQILEKIPTIDKRWEKPWWNVDVETPKIRL
;
A
#
# COMPACT_ATOMS: atom_id res chain seq x y z
N MET A 1 -21.66 -25.27 5.94
CA MET A 1 -22.51 -24.44 6.81
C MET A 1 -22.43 -23.02 6.30
N LYS A 2 -23.57 -22.34 6.11
CA LYS A 2 -23.56 -20.92 5.72
C LYS A 2 -23.23 -20.04 6.93
N PHE A 3 -22.26 -19.16 6.77
CA PHE A 3 -21.82 -18.21 7.79
C PHE A 3 -22.06 -16.79 7.30
N LYS A 4 -22.78 -15.99 8.09
CA LYS A 4 -23.01 -14.57 7.80
C LYS A 4 -21.72 -13.78 8.05
N ILE A 5 -21.13 -13.25 6.97
CA ILE A 5 -19.90 -12.46 7.03
C ILE A 5 -20.16 -10.96 7.16
N TYR A 6 -21.33 -10.49 6.72
CA TYR A 6 -21.70 -9.08 6.76
C TYR A 6 -23.21 -8.90 6.62
N GLU A 7 -23.74 -7.88 7.27
CA GLU A 7 -25.12 -7.42 7.10
C GLU A 7 -25.08 -5.92 6.81
N ASP A 8 -25.63 -5.52 5.66
CA ASP A 8 -25.72 -4.12 5.26
C ASP A 8 -26.89 -3.43 5.97
N TYR A 9 -26.89 -2.10 6.00
CA TYR A 9 -27.91 -1.34 6.72
C TYR A 9 -29.31 -1.47 6.13
N ASP A 10 -29.43 -1.93 4.88
CA ASP A 10 -30.69 -2.22 4.20
C ASP A 10 -31.19 -3.66 4.44
N GLY A 11 -30.49 -4.42 5.31
CA GLY A 11 -30.81 -5.81 5.64
C GLY A 11 -30.23 -6.83 4.66
N THR A 12 -29.46 -6.41 3.65
CA THR A 12 -28.77 -7.36 2.76
C THR A 12 -27.72 -8.15 3.53
N ILE A 13 -27.89 -9.47 3.56
CA ILE A 13 -26.97 -10.40 4.22
C ILE A 13 -26.00 -11.00 3.18
N TYR A 14 -24.71 -10.94 3.49
CA TYR A 14 -23.65 -11.60 2.72
C TYR A 14 -23.16 -12.81 3.50
N GLU A 15 -23.12 -13.96 2.85
CA GLU A 15 -22.81 -15.25 3.46
C GLU A 15 -21.78 -16.01 2.63
N VAL A 16 -21.04 -16.90 3.30
CA VAL A 16 -20.13 -17.88 2.66
C VAL A 16 -20.33 -19.25 3.28
N ASP A 17 -20.06 -20.29 2.48
CA ASP A 17 -19.93 -21.64 3.02
C ASP A 17 -18.57 -21.83 3.69
N LEU A 18 -18.58 -22.47 4.86
CA LEU A 18 -17.39 -22.93 5.56
C LEU A 18 -17.19 -24.45 5.40
N PRO A 19 -15.94 -24.92 5.21
CA PRO A 19 -14.72 -24.12 5.05
C PRO A 19 -14.71 -23.34 3.73
N LEU A 20 -13.94 -22.23 3.67
CA LEU A 20 -13.84 -21.43 2.45
C LEU A 20 -13.25 -22.27 1.30
N SER A 21 -13.79 -22.11 0.09
CA SER A 21 -13.36 -22.84 -1.10
C SER A 21 -12.35 -22.05 -1.93
N SER A 22 -11.42 -22.77 -2.56
CA SER A 22 -10.43 -22.24 -3.49
C SER A 22 -10.20 -23.27 -4.60
N ASN A 23 -10.61 -22.95 -5.82
CA ASN A 23 -10.56 -23.83 -6.99
C ASN A 23 -9.40 -23.47 -7.95
N ILE A 24 -8.40 -22.75 -7.44
CA ILE A 24 -7.23 -22.30 -8.20
C ILE A 24 -5.96 -22.63 -7.41
N ASP A 25 -4.93 -23.07 -8.14
CA ASP A 25 -3.62 -23.34 -7.57
C ASP A 25 -2.84 -22.03 -7.40
N ILE A 26 -2.64 -21.63 -6.15
CA ILE A 26 -1.92 -20.39 -5.83
C ILE A 26 -0.42 -20.47 -6.19
N LYS A 27 0.18 -21.67 -6.18
CA LYS A 27 1.60 -21.83 -6.56
C LYS A 27 1.77 -21.55 -8.05
N GLN A 28 0.92 -22.15 -8.88
CA GLN A 28 0.92 -21.87 -10.32
C GLN A 28 0.68 -20.39 -10.61
N VAL A 29 -0.29 -19.76 -9.92
CA VAL A 29 -0.56 -18.32 -10.06
C VAL A 29 0.69 -17.49 -9.71
N SER A 30 1.35 -17.82 -8.59
CA SER A 30 2.57 -17.14 -8.14
C SER A 30 3.71 -17.27 -9.16
N GLU A 31 3.91 -18.47 -9.71
CA GLU A 31 4.93 -18.76 -10.72
C GLU A 31 4.66 -18.02 -12.04
N GLU A 32 3.42 -18.02 -12.52
CA GLU A 32 3.05 -17.31 -13.76
C GLU A 32 3.19 -15.79 -13.64
N LEU A 33 2.91 -15.24 -12.45
CA LEU A 33 3.15 -13.84 -12.12
C LEU A 33 4.64 -13.54 -11.85
N GLY A 34 5.50 -14.55 -11.70
CA GLY A 34 6.92 -14.35 -11.37
C GLY A 34 7.13 -13.77 -9.97
N ILE A 35 6.23 -14.06 -9.03
CA ILE A 35 6.36 -13.60 -7.65
C ILE A 35 7.52 -14.34 -6.98
N PRO A 36 8.44 -13.63 -6.28
CA PRO A 36 9.56 -14.26 -5.61
C PRO A 36 9.15 -15.30 -4.56
N ASN A 37 9.94 -16.37 -4.44
CA ASN A 37 9.63 -17.53 -3.59
C ASN A 37 9.65 -17.25 -2.08
N TYR A 38 10.24 -16.13 -1.65
CA TYR A 38 10.24 -15.71 -0.24
C TYR A 38 8.91 -15.09 0.19
N VAL A 39 8.01 -14.77 -0.74
CA VAL A 39 6.69 -14.19 -0.43
C VAL A 39 5.77 -15.27 0.13
N GLU A 40 5.17 -15.03 1.29
CA GLU A 40 4.25 -15.97 1.94
C GLU A 40 2.88 -16.01 1.22
N ILE A 41 2.77 -16.84 0.18
CA ILE A 41 1.57 -16.93 -0.67
C ILE A 41 0.35 -17.60 -0.03
N ASN A 42 0.51 -18.26 1.13
CA ASN A 42 -0.58 -18.92 1.83
C ASN A 42 -1.39 -17.97 2.73
N ASN A 43 -0.87 -16.77 2.99
CA ASN A 43 -1.63 -15.73 3.67
C ASN A 43 -2.85 -15.33 2.82
N LEU A 44 -4.04 -15.23 3.42
CA LEU A 44 -5.28 -14.97 2.67
C LEU A 44 -5.21 -13.66 1.87
N ALA A 45 -4.68 -12.58 2.47
CA ALA A 45 -4.56 -11.29 1.78
C ALA A 45 -3.64 -11.41 0.56
N VAL A 46 -2.48 -12.07 0.70
CA VAL A 46 -1.54 -12.31 -0.41
C VAL A 46 -2.21 -13.14 -1.50
N LYS A 47 -2.82 -14.27 -1.13
CA LYS A 47 -3.52 -15.16 -2.05
C LYS A 47 -4.58 -14.43 -2.87
N ARG A 48 -5.42 -13.62 -2.22
CA ARG A 48 -6.47 -12.82 -2.89
C ARG A 48 -5.87 -11.76 -3.81
N ALA A 49 -4.80 -11.10 -3.40
CA ALA A 49 -4.11 -10.11 -4.22
C ALA A 49 -3.59 -10.74 -5.52
N LEU A 50 -2.84 -11.84 -5.41
CA LEU A 50 -2.23 -12.52 -6.55
C LEU A 50 -3.28 -13.07 -7.51
N VAL A 51 -4.32 -13.74 -7.01
CA VAL A 51 -5.39 -14.26 -7.88
C VAL A 51 -6.17 -13.13 -8.56
N THR A 52 -6.38 -12.00 -7.88
CA THR A 52 -7.03 -10.84 -8.50
C THR A 52 -6.21 -10.28 -9.65
N ILE A 53 -4.89 -10.14 -9.47
CA ILE A 53 -3.98 -9.67 -10.53
C ILE A 53 -3.92 -10.68 -11.67
N TRP A 54 -3.73 -11.96 -11.35
CA TRP A 54 -3.68 -13.04 -12.34
C TRP A 54 -4.96 -13.12 -13.17
N ALA A 55 -6.13 -12.99 -12.53
CA ALA A 55 -7.39 -12.98 -13.22
C ALA A 55 -7.56 -11.74 -14.10
N ALA A 56 -7.06 -10.59 -13.66
CA ALA A 56 -7.09 -9.35 -14.44
C ALA A 56 -6.23 -9.43 -15.71
N ILE A 57 -5.02 -10.00 -15.62
CA ILE A 57 -4.13 -10.16 -16.78
C ILE A 57 -4.60 -11.27 -17.74
N ASN A 58 -5.24 -12.31 -17.20
CA ASN A 58 -5.81 -13.41 -17.99
C ASN A 58 -7.27 -13.18 -18.38
N ALA A 59 -7.81 -12.00 -18.10
CA ALA A 59 -9.23 -11.71 -18.22
C ALA A 59 -9.89 -12.13 -19.55
N PRO A 60 -9.25 -11.94 -20.73
CA PRO A 60 -9.83 -12.35 -22.00
C PRO A 60 -10.00 -13.87 -22.18
N LYS A 61 -9.27 -14.68 -21.40
CA LYS A 61 -9.26 -16.15 -21.49
C LYS A 61 -10.18 -16.80 -20.46
N LEU A 62 -10.69 -16.04 -19.49
CA LEU A 62 -11.48 -16.54 -18.39
C LEU A 62 -12.98 -16.53 -18.70
N ASN A 63 -13.71 -17.46 -18.09
CA ASN A 63 -15.15 -17.63 -18.26
C ASN A 63 -15.96 -16.71 -17.34
N PHE A 64 -15.76 -15.40 -17.48
CA PHE A 64 -16.65 -14.39 -16.88
C PHE A 64 -18.04 -14.42 -17.51
N SER A 65 -19.00 -13.75 -16.88
CA SER A 65 -20.34 -13.56 -17.44
C SER A 65 -20.29 -12.96 -18.85
N GLU A 66 -21.25 -13.32 -19.71
CA GLU A 66 -21.28 -12.86 -21.10
C GLU A 66 -21.28 -11.32 -21.23
N GLU A 67 -21.88 -10.61 -20.28
CA GLU A 67 -21.84 -9.13 -20.25
C GLU A 67 -20.41 -8.62 -20.02
N LEU A 68 -19.71 -9.22 -19.06
CA LEU A 68 -18.38 -8.80 -18.65
C LEU A 68 -17.31 -9.25 -19.68
N LYS A 69 -17.42 -10.47 -20.19
CA LYS A 69 -16.55 -11.05 -21.22
C LYS A 69 -16.50 -10.19 -22.49
N LYS A 70 -17.63 -9.61 -22.92
CA LYS A 70 -17.70 -8.67 -24.06
C LYS A 70 -16.86 -7.40 -23.86
N LYS A 71 -16.62 -6.99 -22.60
CA LYS A 71 -15.88 -5.80 -22.20
C LYS A 71 -14.42 -6.12 -21.88
N LEU A 72 -14.13 -7.28 -21.29
CA LEU A 72 -12.78 -7.78 -20.98
C LEU A 72 -12.07 -8.37 -22.21
N ARG A 73 -11.96 -7.58 -23.30
CA ARG A 73 -11.30 -8.01 -24.54
C ARG A 73 -9.78 -8.00 -24.46
N LYS A 74 -9.22 -7.26 -23.50
CA LYS A 74 -7.78 -7.12 -23.27
C LYS A 74 -7.46 -7.35 -21.79
N PRO A 75 -6.22 -7.74 -21.46
CA PRO A 75 -5.72 -7.76 -20.09
C PRO A 75 -5.93 -6.41 -19.39
N LEU A 76 -6.21 -6.47 -18.10
CA LEU A 76 -6.13 -5.33 -17.19
C LEU A 76 -4.87 -5.49 -16.34
N ASN A 77 -4.14 -4.41 -16.11
CA ASN A 77 -2.88 -4.44 -15.37
C ASN A 77 -3.01 -3.67 -14.05
N PRO A 78 -3.75 -4.20 -13.05
CA PRO A 78 -3.78 -3.59 -11.72
C PRO A 78 -2.40 -3.70 -11.07
N LEU A 79 -2.04 -2.69 -10.29
CA LEU A 79 -0.80 -2.65 -9.52
C LEU A 79 -1.12 -2.61 -8.02
N LEU A 80 -0.29 -3.27 -7.24
CA LEU A 80 -0.29 -3.22 -5.78
C LEU A 80 0.53 -2.04 -5.28
N PHE A 81 0.17 -1.54 -4.10
CA PHE A 81 0.96 -0.56 -3.36
C PHE A 81 0.89 -0.84 -1.85
N GLY A 82 1.56 0.00 -1.06
CA GLY A 82 1.56 -0.14 0.40
C GLY A 82 2.35 -1.37 0.86
N GLY A 83 1.86 -2.03 1.92
CA GLY A 83 2.59 -3.13 2.57
C GLY A 83 2.77 -4.38 1.72
N MET A 84 1.79 -4.68 0.88
CA MET A 84 1.87 -5.84 0.00
C MET A 84 3.00 -5.66 -1.03
N ALA A 85 3.12 -4.47 -1.61
CA ALA A 85 4.18 -4.17 -2.55
C ALA A 85 5.57 -4.28 -1.91
N VAL A 86 5.73 -3.79 -0.67
CA VAL A 86 6.96 -3.97 0.11
C VAL A 86 7.27 -5.45 0.33
N LYS A 87 6.27 -6.26 0.72
CA LYS A 87 6.47 -7.71 0.86
C LYS A 87 6.89 -8.39 -0.44
N ILE A 88 6.38 -7.96 -1.58
CA ILE A 88 6.79 -8.55 -2.86
C ILE A 88 8.25 -8.23 -3.18
N HIS A 89 8.70 -7.00 -2.93
CA HIS A 89 10.05 -6.56 -3.28
C HIS A 89 11.12 -6.93 -2.24
N CYS A 90 10.77 -7.02 -0.95
CA CYS A 90 11.76 -7.01 0.13
C CYS A 90 11.79 -8.34 0.90
N PRO A 91 12.77 -9.24 0.67
CA PRO A 91 12.96 -10.47 1.45
C PRO A 91 13.02 -10.23 2.96
N SER A 92 13.66 -9.14 3.41
CA SER A 92 13.79 -8.79 4.84
C SER A 92 12.44 -8.57 5.53
N SER A 93 11.41 -8.17 4.78
CA SER A 93 10.05 -7.97 5.27
C SER A 93 9.19 -9.24 5.32
N ASN A 94 9.72 -10.38 4.84
CA ASN A 94 9.00 -11.66 4.81
C ASN A 94 9.47 -12.65 5.89
N ASN A 95 10.62 -12.44 6.53
CA ASN A 95 11.10 -13.33 7.59
C ASN A 95 10.18 -13.27 8.83
N PRO A 96 9.45 -14.34 9.22
CA PRO A 96 8.55 -14.35 10.40
C PRO A 96 9.20 -13.89 11.70
N ASN A 97 10.48 -14.14 11.88
CA ASN A 97 11.26 -13.75 13.06
C ASN A 97 12.10 -12.49 12.82
N GLY A 98 11.96 -11.86 11.65
CA GLY A 98 12.73 -10.70 11.24
C GLY A 98 12.15 -9.41 11.80
N ALA A 99 13.03 -8.50 12.20
CA ALA A 99 12.67 -7.21 12.76
C ALA A 99 11.82 -6.34 11.82
N LEU A 100 11.87 -6.57 10.50
CA LEU A 100 11.12 -5.80 9.50
C LEU A 100 9.82 -6.43 9.04
N ASN A 101 9.52 -7.67 9.47
CA ASN A 101 8.27 -8.30 9.10
C ASN A 101 7.09 -7.66 9.82
N ARG A 102 5.97 -7.60 9.11
CA ARG A 102 4.65 -7.27 9.65
C ARG A 102 3.56 -7.99 8.87
N HIS A 103 2.45 -8.24 9.55
CA HIS A 103 1.25 -8.75 8.89
C HIS A 103 0.66 -7.69 7.96
N VAL A 104 0.35 -8.08 6.71
CA VAL A 104 -0.36 -7.23 5.74
C VAL A 104 -1.83 -7.62 5.81
N LYS A 105 -2.67 -6.74 6.35
CA LYS A 105 -4.12 -6.98 6.50
C LYS A 105 -4.91 -6.50 5.28
N ASP A 106 -4.47 -5.39 4.70
CA ASP A 106 -5.19 -4.70 3.65
C ASP A 106 -4.51 -4.92 2.30
N VAL A 107 -5.31 -5.21 1.29
CA VAL A 107 -4.90 -5.27 -0.12
C VAL A 107 -5.62 -4.16 -0.83
N ASP A 108 -4.82 -3.24 -1.37
CA ASP A 108 -5.31 -2.13 -2.18
C ASP A 108 -4.65 -2.17 -3.56
N PHE A 109 -5.41 -1.70 -4.55
CA PHE A 109 -4.98 -1.69 -5.95
C PHE A 109 -4.96 -0.27 -6.49
N ILE A 110 -4.16 -0.07 -7.53
CA ILE A 110 -4.28 1.06 -8.42
C ILE A 110 -4.40 0.54 -9.86
N VAL A 111 -5.29 1.16 -10.63
CA VAL A 111 -5.57 0.82 -12.03
C VAL A 111 -5.58 2.09 -12.87
N GLN A 112 -5.56 1.93 -14.20
CA GLN A 112 -5.88 3.05 -15.08
C GLN A 112 -7.33 3.49 -14.85
N LYS A 113 -7.59 4.80 -14.81
CA LYS A 113 -8.94 5.32 -14.58
C LYS A 113 -9.97 4.81 -15.59
N SER A 114 -9.57 4.62 -16.85
CA SER A 114 -10.41 4.04 -17.89
C SER A 114 -10.84 2.59 -17.62
N GLU A 115 -10.14 1.89 -16.73
CA GLU A 115 -10.33 0.48 -16.41
C GLU A 115 -10.97 0.26 -15.02
N GLY A 116 -11.09 1.31 -14.19
CA GLY A 116 -11.53 1.21 -12.80
C GLY A 116 -12.87 0.49 -12.59
N GLN A 117 -13.92 0.93 -13.29
CA GLN A 117 -15.23 0.29 -13.17
C GLN A 117 -15.21 -1.16 -13.69
N LEU A 118 -14.44 -1.43 -14.74
CA LEU A 118 -14.32 -2.76 -15.33
C LEU A 118 -13.58 -3.73 -14.39
N PHE A 119 -12.52 -3.24 -13.73
CA PHE A 119 -11.79 -3.99 -12.71
C PHE A 119 -12.65 -4.32 -11.49
N VAL A 120 -13.46 -3.36 -11.01
CA VAL A 120 -14.44 -3.63 -9.95
C VAL A 120 -15.39 -4.75 -10.34
N LYS A 121 -15.96 -4.72 -11.56
CA LYS A 121 -16.87 -5.78 -12.04
C LYS A 121 -16.18 -7.14 -12.11
N LEU A 122 -14.92 -7.18 -12.54
CA LEU A 122 -14.10 -8.39 -12.53
C LEU A 122 -13.96 -8.95 -11.12
N MET A 123 -13.62 -8.12 -10.14
CA MET A 123 -13.45 -8.55 -8.74
C MET A 123 -14.72 -9.19 -8.18
N LEU A 124 -15.90 -8.64 -8.49
CA LEU A 124 -17.19 -9.17 -8.04
C LEU A 124 -17.55 -10.55 -8.60
N GLU A 125 -16.90 -11.00 -9.68
CA GLU A 125 -17.12 -12.33 -10.25
C GLU A 125 -16.08 -13.36 -9.79
N LEU A 126 -14.99 -12.95 -9.14
CA LEU A 126 -13.89 -13.86 -8.79
C LEU A 126 -14.32 -15.06 -7.94
N SER A 127 -15.25 -14.89 -7.00
CA SER A 127 -15.72 -16.02 -6.19
C SER A 127 -16.46 -17.08 -7.00
N LYS A 128 -17.14 -16.69 -8.09
CA LYS A 128 -17.82 -17.64 -8.98
C LYS A 128 -16.82 -18.49 -9.76
N LEU A 129 -15.69 -17.90 -10.15
CA LEU A 129 -14.65 -18.59 -10.91
C LEU A 129 -13.72 -19.42 -10.01
N PHE A 130 -13.35 -18.88 -8.85
CA PHE A 130 -12.22 -19.40 -8.07
C PHE A 130 -12.56 -19.83 -6.64
N GLY A 131 -13.81 -19.69 -6.20
CA GLY A 131 -14.26 -20.11 -4.86
C GLY A 131 -14.41 -18.96 -3.84
N SER A 132 -15.00 -19.27 -2.68
CA SER A 132 -15.43 -18.26 -1.70
C SER A 132 -14.29 -17.47 -1.05
N CYS A 133 -13.04 -17.96 -1.08
CA CYS A 133 -11.86 -17.18 -0.67
C CYS A 133 -11.73 -15.84 -1.42
N TYR A 134 -12.22 -15.78 -2.66
CA TYR A 134 -12.09 -14.62 -3.55
C TYR A 134 -13.37 -13.80 -3.64
N LEU A 135 -14.23 -13.89 -2.62
CA LEU A 135 -15.43 -13.07 -2.55
C LEU A 135 -15.08 -11.59 -2.43
N TYR A 136 -15.66 -10.81 -3.34
CA TYR A 136 -15.80 -9.38 -3.24
C TYR A 136 -17.27 -8.99 -3.44
N PHE A 137 -17.71 -7.96 -2.74
CA PHE A 137 -19.07 -7.44 -2.83
C PHE A 137 -19.12 -5.93 -2.59
N ILE A 138 -20.26 -5.31 -2.90
CA ILE A 138 -20.49 -3.87 -2.75
C ILE A 138 -21.76 -3.68 -1.91
N THR A 139 -21.62 -3.03 -0.76
CA THR A 139 -22.75 -2.55 0.04
C THR A 139 -23.33 -1.28 -0.55
N GLN A 140 -24.49 -0.85 -0.06
CA GLN A 140 -25.08 0.44 -0.43
C GLN A 140 -24.14 1.61 -0.09
N GLY A 141 -23.40 1.52 1.02
CA GLY A 141 -22.38 2.51 1.39
C GLY A 141 -21.26 2.60 0.34
N GLU A 142 -20.78 1.47 -0.16
CA GLU A 142 -19.79 1.45 -1.24
C GLU A 142 -20.37 1.92 -2.57
N LYS A 143 -21.65 1.65 -2.89
CA LYS A 143 -22.29 2.21 -4.11
C LYS A 143 -22.27 3.74 -4.09
N TRP A 144 -22.71 4.34 -2.98
CA TRP A 144 -22.71 5.79 -2.82
C TRP A 144 -21.30 6.37 -2.87
N PHE A 145 -20.35 5.74 -2.16
CA PHE A 145 -18.95 6.16 -2.20
C PHE A 145 -18.41 6.14 -3.64
N ASN A 146 -18.59 5.04 -4.37
CA ASN A 146 -18.09 4.86 -5.73
C ASN A 146 -18.68 5.88 -6.70
N LEU A 147 -19.98 6.19 -6.56
CA LEU A 147 -20.66 7.22 -7.35
C LEU A 147 -20.05 8.61 -7.08
N LEU A 148 -19.93 8.99 -5.82
CA LEU A 148 -19.43 10.31 -5.41
C LEU A 148 -17.96 10.56 -5.79
N ARG A 149 -17.16 9.50 -5.96
CA ARG A 149 -15.73 9.62 -6.32
C ARG A 149 -15.49 9.74 -7.84
N GLY A 150 -16.53 9.64 -8.68
CA GLY A 150 -16.44 9.96 -10.11
C GLY A 150 -15.35 9.19 -10.86
N GLY A 151 -15.14 7.93 -10.48
CA GLY A 151 -14.13 7.04 -11.07
C GLY A 151 -12.68 7.35 -10.70
N LYS A 152 -12.42 8.21 -9.71
CA LYS A 152 -11.04 8.46 -9.21
C LYS A 152 -10.59 7.44 -8.15
N ARG A 153 -11.55 6.79 -7.48
CA ARG A 153 -11.35 5.78 -6.45
C ARG A 153 -12.62 4.95 -6.35
N TYR A 154 -12.47 3.65 -6.18
CA TYR A 154 -13.54 2.72 -5.89
C TYR A 154 -13.24 1.99 -4.58
N ARG A 155 -14.31 1.47 -3.95
CA ARG A 155 -14.28 0.58 -2.81
C ARG A 155 -15.12 -0.64 -3.10
N VAL A 156 -14.61 -1.77 -2.67
CA VAL A 156 -15.33 -3.04 -2.56
C VAL A 156 -15.05 -3.62 -1.18
N ARG A 157 -15.93 -4.47 -0.69
CA ARG A 157 -15.67 -5.31 0.48
C ARG A 157 -15.22 -6.69 0.06
N GLY A 158 -14.51 -7.36 0.95
CA GLY A 158 -14.16 -8.76 0.78
C GLY A 158 -13.41 -9.29 1.98
N LEU A 159 -12.98 -10.55 1.91
CA LEU A 159 -12.35 -11.23 3.04
C LEU A 159 -10.91 -10.73 3.30
N CYS A 160 -10.64 -10.06 4.41
CA CYS A 160 -9.29 -9.54 4.71
C CYS A 160 -8.43 -10.48 5.56
N ASP A 161 -9.06 -11.28 6.42
CA ASP A 161 -8.36 -12.13 7.38
C ASP A 161 -9.20 -13.35 7.76
N ILE A 162 -8.58 -14.33 8.40
CA ILE A 162 -9.25 -15.47 9.04
C ILE A 162 -8.76 -15.52 10.48
N THR A 163 -9.68 -15.44 11.43
CA THR A 163 -9.34 -15.57 12.85
C THR A 163 -8.85 -16.99 13.18
N ASN A 164 -8.22 -17.16 14.35
CA ASN A 164 -7.78 -18.47 14.85
C ASN A 164 -8.90 -19.52 14.97
N ASN A 165 -10.18 -19.11 14.94
CA ASN A 165 -11.33 -20.00 14.99
C ASN A 165 -11.93 -20.26 13.59
N ASP A 166 -11.15 -20.07 12.53
CA ASP A 166 -11.58 -20.19 11.13
C ASP A 166 -12.73 -19.26 10.70
N ILE A 167 -12.97 -18.20 11.47
CA ILE A 167 -14.01 -17.20 11.15
C ILE A 167 -13.44 -16.16 10.17
N PRO A 168 -14.04 -16.01 8.97
CA PRO A 168 -13.61 -14.99 8.01
C PRO A 168 -13.95 -13.57 8.49
N GLN A 169 -13.02 -12.64 8.29
CA GLN A 169 -13.23 -11.22 8.55
C GLN A 169 -13.41 -10.44 7.25
N VAL A 170 -14.31 -9.46 7.25
CA VAL A 170 -14.56 -8.59 6.11
C VAL A 170 -13.84 -7.26 6.30
N GLY A 171 -13.09 -6.87 5.27
CA GLY A 171 -12.44 -5.56 5.16
C GLY A 171 -12.91 -4.79 3.93
N VAL A 172 -12.39 -3.57 3.80
CA VAL A 172 -12.55 -2.75 2.61
C VAL A 172 -11.26 -2.85 1.78
N THR A 173 -11.41 -3.04 0.48
CA THR A 173 -10.32 -2.93 -0.50
C THR A 173 -10.52 -1.64 -1.29
N ASP A 174 -9.53 -0.75 -1.23
CA ASP A 174 -9.52 0.45 -2.04
C ASP A 174 -8.88 0.20 -3.41
N ILE A 175 -9.49 0.80 -4.44
CA ILE A 175 -9.03 0.74 -5.81
C ILE A 175 -8.85 2.17 -6.29
N PHE A 176 -7.61 2.64 -6.30
CA PHE A 176 -7.24 3.96 -6.78
C PHE A 176 -7.14 3.97 -8.30
N CYS A 177 -7.28 5.17 -8.90
CA CYS A 177 -7.19 5.34 -10.34
C CYS A 177 -6.16 6.41 -10.68
N ASP A 178 -5.12 6.03 -11.42
CA ASP A 178 -3.97 6.84 -11.89
C ASP A 178 -3.11 7.53 -10.80
N GLN A 179 -3.62 7.73 -9.58
CA GLN A 179 -2.94 8.47 -8.53
C GLN A 179 -3.33 8.01 -7.13
N LEU A 180 -2.44 8.26 -6.17
CA LEU A 180 -2.62 8.05 -4.73
C LEU A 180 -2.72 9.43 -4.05
N PRO A 181 -3.94 10.01 -3.90
CA PRO A 181 -4.16 11.34 -3.36
C PRO A 181 -4.28 11.30 -1.82
N PHE A 182 -3.15 11.06 -1.15
CA PHE A 182 -3.08 11.12 0.32
C PHE A 182 -2.71 12.54 0.77
N ARG A 183 -1.75 12.67 1.69
CA ARG A 183 -1.24 13.97 2.18
C ARG A 183 -0.55 14.75 1.07
N HIS A 184 0.15 14.04 0.20
CA HIS A 184 0.59 14.50 -1.11
C HIS A 184 -0.03 13.60 -2.18
N THR A 185 0.16 13.93 -3.45
CA THR A 185 -0.35 13.09 -4.55
C THR A 185 0.80 12.41 -5.26
N VAL A 186 0.86 11.08 -5.16
CA VAL A 186 1.76 10.26 -5.98
C VAL A 186 1.00 9.87 -7.25
N ARG A 187 1.47 10.35 -8.41
CA ARG A 187 0.86 10.05 -9.72
C ARG A 187 1.56 8.85 -10.34
N ILE A 188 0.79 7.85 -10.75
CA ILE A 188 1.30 6.64 -11.40
C ILE A 188 1.16 6.81 -12.91
N ASN A 189 2.30 6.94 -13.58
CA ASN A 189 2.34 7.11 -15.03
C ASN A 189 1.92 5.83 -15.76
N LYS A 190 1.37 5.98 -16.97
CA LYS A 190 0.89 4.88 -17.82
C LYS A 190 1.93 3.75 -17.99
N ASN A 191 3.20 4.11 -18.10
CA ASN A 191 4.32 3.18 -18.27
C ASN A 191 4.42 2.14 -17.13
N TYR A 192 4.04 2.47 -15.89
CA TYR A 192 4.04 1.50 -14.78
C TYR A 192 3.00 0.40 -15.00
N PHE A 193 1.84 0.73 -15.57
CA PHE A 193 0.81 -0.25 -15.91
C PHE A 193 1.21 -1.08 -17.15
N GLU A 194 1.89 -0.48 -18.12
CA GLU A 194 2.40 -1.19 -19.31
C GLU A 194 3.53 -2.17 -18.93
N LYS A 195 4.36 -1.79 -17.97
CA LYS A 195 5.47 -2.58 -17.42
C LYS A 195 5.12 -3.23 -16.08
N ALA A 196 3.85 -3.59 -15.88
CA ALA A 196 3.39 -4.14 -14.61
C ALA A 196 4.24 -5.36 -14.19
N LYS A 197 4.53 -6.27 -15.13
CA LYS A 197 5.35 -7.46 -14.86
C LYS A 197 6.79 -7.13 -14.46
N GLU A 198 7.42 -6.14 -15.09
CA GLU A 198 8.79 -5.68 -14.74
C GLU A 198 8.85 -5.13 -13.32
N ASN A 199 7.74 -4.60 -12.80
CA ASN A 199 7.61 -4.06 -11.44
C ASN A 199 6.92 -5.04 -10.47
N LEU A 200 6.90 -6.34 -10.77
CA LEU A 200 6.23 -7.37 -9.96
C LEU A 200 4.77 -7.04 -9.62
N TYR A 201 4.07 -6.40 -10.57
CA TYR A 201 2.70 -5.91 -10.44
C TYR A 201 2.50 -4.94 -9.28
N THR A 202 3.50 -4.13 -8.98
CA THR A 202 3.44 -3.04 -8.01
C THR A 202 3.63 -1.67 -8.67
N ILE A 203 3.49 -0.60 -7.88
CA ILE A 203 3.79 0.77 -8.34
C ILE A 203 5.29 1.06 -8.51
N GLY A 204 6.18 0.09 -8.29
CA GLY A 204 7.64 0.24 -8.35
C GLY A 204 8.25 0.89 -7.10
N LEU A 205 9.52 0.61 -6.83
CA LEU A 205 10.22 0.97 -5.60
C LEU A 205 10.17 2.49 -5.30
N GLU A 206 10.34 3.33 -6.32
CA GLU A 206 10.34 4.79 -6.17
C GLU A 206 8.98 5.29 -5.72
N ASN A 207 7.89 4.81 -6.32
CA ASN A 207 6.55 5.23 -5.93
C ASN A 207 6.15 4.63 -4.59
N ILE A 208 6.65 3.43 -4.22
CA ILE A 208 6.46 2.88 -2.87
C ILE A 208 7.12 3.82 -1.86
N LEU A 209 8.40 4.18 -2.04
CA LEU A 209 9.12 5.11 -1.17
C LEU A 209 8.41 6.47 -1.06
N LEU A 210 8.03 7.06 -2.19
CA LEU A 210 7.24 8.31 -2.24
C LEU A 210 5.92 8.15 -1.48
N SER A 211 5.24 7.01 -1.61
CA SER A 211 3.97 6.76 -0.95
C SER A 211 4.08 6.60 0.57
N LYS A 212 5.25 6.18 1.07
CA LYS A 212 5.55 6.02 2.50
C LYS A 212 6.05 7.32 3.12
N CYS A 213 7.02 7.96 2.47
CA CYS A 213 7.63 9.19 2.95
C CYS A 213 6.74 10.44 2.79
N GLN A 214 5.55 10.34 2.17
CA GLN A 214 4.57 11.43 2.15
C GLN A 214 3.74 11.54 3.43
N PHE A 215 3.85 10.59 4.36
CA PHE A 215 3.05 10.60 5.57
C PHE A 215 3.39 11.83 6.43
N ILE A 216 2.39 12.68 6.68
CA ILE A 216 2.54 13.85 7.54
C ILE A 216 1.18 14.29 8.08
N PHE A 217 1.14 14.73 9.33
CA PHE A 217 0.03 15.50 9.89
C PHE A 217 0.58 16.42 10.99
N SER A 218 -0.28 17.23 11.60
CA SER A 218 0.10 18.07 12.73
C SER A 218 -0.73 17.76 13.98
N LEU A 219 -0.11 18.03 15.12
CA LEU A 219 -0.76 18.03 16.43
C LEU A 219 -0.46 19.34 17.15
N PRO A 220 -1.36 19.83 18.01
CA PRO A 220 -1.06 20.89 18.95
C PRO A 220 0.18 20.55 19.80
N LYS A 221 1.05 21.54 20.09
CA LYS A 221 2.29 21.32 20.86
C LYS A 221 2.07 20.70 22.26
N ASN A 222 0.94 20.99 22.90
CA ASN A 222 0.59 20.42 24.20
C ASN A 222 0.27 18.91 24.15
N LYS A 223 0.14 18.32 22.95
CA LYS A 223 -0.05 16.87 22.73
C LYS A 223 1.27 16.10 22.61
N GLU A 224 2.42 16.76 22.75
CA GLU A 224 3.73 16.09 22.66
C GLU A 224 3.93 15.06 23.78
N SER A 225 3.45 15.34 25.01
CA SER A 225 3.53 14.39 26.13
C SER A 225 2.73 13.11 25.84
N GLU A 226 1.54 13.23 25.24
CA GLU A 226 0.71 12.07 24.86
C GLU A 226 1.42 11.17 23.84
N LEU A 227 2.19 11.75 22.91
CA LEU A 227 3.01 10.95 22.00
C LEU A 227 4.12 10.19 22.75
N LYS A 228 4.77 10.81 23.74
CA LYS A 228 5.82 10.16 24.54
C LYS A 228 5.24 9.02 25.39
N GLU A 229 4.09 9.26 26.03
CA GLU A 229 3.36 8.26 26.81
C GLU A 229 2.95 7.06 25.95
N ALA A 230 2.53 7.30 24.70
CA ALA A 230 2.22 6.25 23.73
C ALA A 230 3.46 5.65 23.01
N HIS A 231 4.68 6.06 23.36
CA HIS A 231 5.92 5.66 22.70
C HIS A 231 5.92 5.92 21.17
N GLN A 232 5.29 7.01 20.75
CA GLN A 232 5.13 7.48 19.36
C GLN A 232 5.90 8.78 19.08
N ASP A 233 6.70 9.29 20.03
CA ASP A 233 7.46 10.53 19.91
C ASP A 233 8.59 10.47 18.87
N PHE A 234 9.04 9.27 18.50
CA PHE A 234 9.93 9.05 17.37
C PHE A 234 9.38 9.55 16.03
N ARG A 235 8.07 9.82 15.95
CA ARG A 235 7.40 10.32 14.75
C ARG A 235 7.50 11.83 14.60
N ILE A 236 7.94 12.55 15.63
CA ILE A 236 8.03 14.01 15.60
C ILE A 236 9.13 14.42 14.62
N LEU A 237 8.72 15.06 13.53
CA LEU A 237 9.63 15.48 12.47
C LEU A 237 10.47 16.68 12.95
N PRO A 238 11.72 16.81 12.47
CA PRO A 238 12.61 17.92 12.84
C PRO A 238 12.23 19.24 12.15
N TYR A 239 10.98 19.69 12.33
CA TYR A 239 10.42 20.87 11.68
C TYR A 239 9.76 21.82 12.70
N LYS A 240 10.44 22.94 12.99
CA LYS A 240 10.10 23.85 14.11
C LYS A 240 9.23 25.05 13.71
N TYR A 241 8.95 25.23 12.42
CA TYR A 241 8.32 26.45 11.90
C TYR A 241 6.79 26.45 11.96
N LEU A 242 6.14 25.31 12.23
CA LEU A 242 4.69 25.28 12.41
C LEU A 242 4.27 26.06 13.66
N LYS A 243 3.27 26.94 13.50
CA LYS A 243 2.76 27.77 14.58
C LYS A 243 1.90 26.93 15.54
N ASN A 244 2.29 26.88 16.81
CA ASN A 244 1.58 26.16 17.89
C ASN A 244 1.34 24.65 17.67
N GLU A 245 1.97 24.09 16.65
CA GLU A 245 1.83 22.67 16.27
C GLU A 245 3.21 22.01 16.14
N ILE A 246 3.21 20.68 16.17
CA ILE A 246 4.33 19.80 15.80
C ILE A 246 3.96 19.02 14.55
N ALA A 247 4.93 18.79 13.68
CA ALA A 247 4.77 17.92 12.51
C ALA A 247 5.05 16.46 12.93
N VAL A 248 4.14 15.55 12.57
CA VAL A 248 4.22 14.12 12.89
C VAL A 248 4.27 13.32 11.60
N GLY A 249 5.28 12.45 11.48
CA GLY A 249 5.59 11.65 10.31
C GLY A 249 5.18 10.19 10.42
N MET A 250 5.92 9.36 9.67
CA MET A 250 5.68 7.92 9.47
C MET A 250 5.35 7.14 10.74
N GLU A 251 4.43 6.18 10.64
CA GLU A 251 4.21 5.17 11.67
C GLU A 251 5.35 4.14 11.68
N LEU A 252 5.45 3.34 12.75
CA LEU A 252 6.46 2.28 12.84
C LEU A 252 6.42 1.33 11.63
N LYS A 253 5.22 0.97 11.16
CA LYS A 253 5.06 0.12 9.96
C LYS A 253 5.66 0.77 8.70
N ASP A 254 5.59 2.09 8.57
CA ASP A 254 6.09 2.80 7.40
C ASP A 254 7.61 3.01 7.50
N LEU A 255 8.15 3.21 8.72
CA LEU A 255 9.60 3.16 8.96
C LEU A 255 10.18 1.81 8.60
N LYS A 256 9.53 0.71 9.01
CA LYS A 256 9.95 -0.66 8.68
C LYS A 256 9.89 -0.93 7.18
N ASP A 257 8.83 -0.48 6.52
CA ASP A 257 8.69 -0.61 5.06
C ASP A 257 9.81 0.13 4.30
N VAL A 258 10.12 1.37 4.69
CA VAL A 258 11.22 2.14 4.07
C VAL A 258 12.58 1.52 4.38
N ALA A 259 12.80 1.07 5.63
CA ALA A 259 14.03 0.38 6.02
C ALA A 259 14.26 -0.90 5.21
N ALA A 260 13.22 -1.71 5.00
CA ALA A 260 13.30 -2.92 4.19
C ALA A 260 13.73 -2.62 2.75
N ILE A 261 13.14 -1.59 2.13
CA ILE A 261 13.50 -1.17 0.77
C ILE A 261 14.98 -0.75 0.70
N LEU A 262 15.44 0.06 1.67
CA LEU A 262 16.82 0.52 1.68
C LEU A 262 17.82 -0.61 1.98
N ILE A 263 17.46 -1.63 2.76
CA ILE A 263 18.34 -2.78 3.01
C ILE A 263 18.43 -3.67 1.78
N ASP A 264 17.29 -4.01 1.18
CA ASP A 264 17.21 -5.08 0.17
C ASP A 264 17.56 -4.61 -1.25
N HIS A 265 17.52 -3.30 -1.52
CA HIS A 265 17.74 -2.76 -2.86
C HIS A 265 18.90 -1.77 -2.91
N GLU A 266 19.74 -1.90 -3.93
CA GLU A 266 20.80 -0.93 -4.22
C GLU A 266 20.26 0.32 -4.91
N LEU A 267 21.03 1.40 -4.83
CA LEU A 267 20.75 2.64 -5.57
C LEU A 267 21.26 2.47 -7.01
N GLY A 268 20.44 2.78 -8.00
CA GLY A 268 20.82 2.63 -9.41
C GLY A 268 19.64 2.67 -10.38
N GLU A 269 19.90 2.35 -11.64
CA GLU A 269 18.89 2.38 -12.72
C GLU A 269 18.47 0.98 -13.20
N GLY A 270 19.06 -0.07 -12.62
CA GLY A 270 18.76 -1.45 -12.99
C GLY A 270 17.42 -1.95 -12.45
N PRO A 271 16.98 -3.15 -12.88
CA PRO A 271 15.82 -3.82 -12.29
C PRO A 271 16.00 -3.99 -10.78
N GLU A 272 14.92 -3.80 -10.02
CA GLU A 272 14.94 -3.92 -8.56
C GLU A 272 16.01 -3.05 -7.86
N GLN A 273 16.37 -1.91 -8.46
CA GLN A 273 17.19 -0.86 -7.86
C GLN A 273 16.37 0.42 -7.66
N ILE A 274 16.78 1.28 -6.74
CA ILE A 274 16.12 2.55 -6.46
C ILE A 274 16.69 3.64 -7.35
N ASN A 275 15.91 4.11 -8.32
CA ASN A 275 16.30 5.18 -9.22
C ASN A 275 16.08 6.56 -8.59
N ILE A 276 17.17 7.15 -8.09
CA ILE A 276 17.15 8.46 -7.43
C ILE A 276 16.75 9.57 -8.39
N ASP A 277 17.14 9.51 -9.66
CA ASP A 277 16.79 10.55 -10.64
C ASP A 277 15.28 10.56 -10.93
N THR A 278 14.63 9.40 -10.87
CA THR A 278 13.17 9.29 -10.95
C THR A 278 12.50 9.95 -9.73
N ILE A 279 12.98 9.66 -8.51
CA ILE A 279 12.49 10.32 -7.28
C ILE A 279 12.71 11.84 -7.36
N LYS A 280 13.91 12.28 -7.75
CA LYS A 280 14.28 13.69 -7.90
C LYS A 280 13.38 14.40 -8.91
N LYS A 281 13.10 13.78 -10.05
CA LYS A 281 12.21 14.32 -11.09
C LYS A 281 10.78 14.50 -10.57
N ILE A 282 10.26 13.51 -9.83
CA ILE A 282 8.91 13.59 -9.25
C ILE A 282 8.85 14.71 -8.21
N LEU A 283 9.81 14.73 -7.28
CA LEU A 283 9.86 15.72 -6.19
C LEU A 283 10.17 17.14 -6.68
N GLY A 284 11.02 17.31 -7.70
CA GLY A 284 11.46 18.61 -8.20
C GLY A 284 10.34 19.54 -8.65
N ASN A 285 9.16 19.00 -8.99
CA ASN A 285 7.98 19.77 -9.38
C ASN A 285 7.08 20.15 -8.20
N ASP A 286 7.32 19.61 -7.00
CA ASP A 286 6.50 19.82 -5.81
C ASP A 286 7.38 20.07 -4.57
N LYS A 287 7.60 21.36 -4.27
CA LYS A 287 8.38 21.80 -3.10
C LYS A 287 7.78 21.33 -1.77
N LYS A 288 6.45 21.19 -1.70
CA LYS A 288 5.71 20.80 -0.50
C LYS A 288 5.91 19.32 -0.23
N PHE A 289 5.77 18.48 -1.26
CA PHE A 289 6.03 17.06 -1.16
C PHE A 289 7.52 16.79 -0.90
N THR A 290 8.42 17.51 -1.60
CA THR A 290 9.88 17.41 -1.36
C THR A 290 10.22 17.65 0.10
N LEU A 291 9.68 18.70 0.73
CA LEU A 291 9.93 18.97 2.14
C LEU A 291 9.46 17.81 3.03
N THR A 292 8.24 17.31 2.82
CA THR A 292 7.73 16.17 3.61
C THR A 292 8.56 14.91 3.43
N PHE A 293 8.96 14.59 2.20
CA PHE A 293 9.80 13.43 1.90
C PHE A 293 11.15 13.53 2.62
N ARG A 294 11.80 14.70 2.52
CA ARG A 294 13.07 14.97 3.21
C ARG A 294 12.95 14.83 4.72
N LEU A 295 11.91 15.42 5.32
CA LEU A 295 11.70 15.36 6.77
C LEU A 295 11.52 13.93 7.27
N ASN A 296 10.72 13.12 6.57
CA ASN A 296 10.51 11.72 6.95
C ASN A 296 11.79 10.87 6.78
N LEU A 297 12.54 11.08 5.70
CA LEU A 297 13.79 10.36 5.47
C LEU A 297 14.89 10.80 6.45
N GLN A 298 14.98 12.08 6.78
CA GLN A 298 15.85 12.57 7.85
C GLN A 298 15.46 12.00 9.20
N ASN A 299 14.15 11.94 9.50
CA ASN A 299 13.68 11.36 10.76
C ASN A 299 14.01 9.88 10.88
N LEU A 300 14.02 9.12 9.78
CA LEU A 300 14.49 7.72 9.76
C LEU A 300 15.97 7.62 10.19
N ILE A 301 16.82 8.53 9.70
CA ILE A 301 18.24 8.61 10.08
C ILE A 301 18.38 9.01 11.56
N ASP A 302 17.60 10.00 12.01
CA ASP A 302 17.68 10.55 13.36
C ASP A 302 17.07 9.62 14.44
N ARG A 303 16.36 8.56 14.05
CA ARG A 303 15.62 7.64 14.94
C ARG A 303 15.94 6.17 14.68
N THR A 304 17.17 5.87 14.29
CA THR A 304 17.63 4.48 14.12
C THR A 304 17.61 3.68 15.42
N ASP A 305 17.54 4.35 16.59
CA ASP A 305 17.34 3.69 17.88
C ASP A 305 16.03 2.89 17.92
N ILE A 306 14.99 3.33 17.21
CA ILE A 306 13.71 2.62 17.10
C ILE A 306 13.89 1.33 16.30
N LEU A 307 14.60 1.38 15.17
CA LEU A 307 14.89 0.18 14.38
C LEU A 307 15.79 -0.79 15.14
N LYS A 308 16.73 -0.29 15.94
CA LYS A 308 17.54 -1.11 16.83
C LYS A 308 16.70 -1.81 17.91
N LYS A 309 15.71 -1.11 18.50
CA LYS A 309 14.75 -1.69 19.45
C LYS A 309 13.90 -2.80 18.82
N GLU A 310 13.53 -2.65 17.54
CA GLU A 310 12.83 -3.69 16.78
C GLU A 310 13.72 -4.92 16.47
N GLY A 311 15.03 -4.82 16.68
CA GLY A 311 15.97 -5.93 16.50
C GLY A 311 16.87 -5.85 15.27
N LEU A 312 16.96 -4.69 14.58
CA LEU A 312 17.91 -4.53 13.48
C LEU A 312 19.35 -4.47 14.02
N ASN A 313 20.26 -5.15 13.31
CA ASN A 313 21.68 -5.13 13.62
C ASN A 313 22.34 -3.82 13.13
N ALA A 314 23.55 -3.56 13.62
CA ALA A 314 24.29 -2.33 13.29
C ALA A 314 24.64 -2.21 11.80
N SER A 315 24.93 -3.33 11.12
CA SER A 315 25.26 -3.33 9.69
C SER A 315 24.07 -2.88 8.85
N ASP A 316 22.88 -3.39 9.12
CA ASP A 316 21.66 -3.01 8.40
C ASP A 316 21.26 -1.56 8.70
N ILE A 317 21.45 -1.09 9.94
CA ILE A 317 21.26 0.32 10.30
C ILE A 317 22.21 1.22 9.49
N ASN A 318 23.48 0.86 9.37
CA ASN A 318 24.45 1.65 8.58
C ASN A 318 24.04 1.71 7.10
N LYS A 319 23.61 0.59 6.50
CA LYS A 319 23.09 0.58 5.12
C LYS A 319 21.91 1.54 4.93
N ILE A 320 20.98 1.56 5.88
CA ILE A 320 19.82 2.46 5.85
C ILE A 320 20.30 3.92 5.87
N ILE A 321 21.18 4.26 6.82
CA ILE A 321 21.71 5.62 6.96
C ILE A 321 22.41 6.05 5.66
N ASP A 322 23.35 5.22 5.16
CA ASP A 322 24.16 5.53 4.00
C ASP A 322 23.30 5.76 2.75
N LYS A 323 22.31 4.89 2.49
CA LYS A 323 21.42 5.03 1.33
C LYS A 323 20.44 6.19 1.50
N ALA A 324 19.90 6.40 2.70
CA ALA A 324 19.02 7.54 2.99
C ALA A 324 19.75 8.88 2.82
N MET A 325 21.00 8.99 3.28
CA MET A 325 21.84 10.17 3.08
C MET A 325 22.11 10.43 1.59
N GLN A 326 22.49 9.41 0.83
CA GLN A 326 22.70 9.54 -0.63
C GLN A 326 21.45 10.04 -1.35
N ILE A 327 20.26 9.55 -0.98
CA ILE A 327 18.99 10.06 -1.53
C ILE A 327 18.79 11.54 -1.14
N LEU A 328 18.97 11.90 0.14
CA LEU A 328 18.82 13.26 0.64
C LEU A 328 19.77 14.27 -0.02
N GLU A 329 20.99 13.86 -0.37
CA GLU A 329 21.98 14.69 -1.05
C GLU A 329 21.58 15.00 -2.50
N LYS A 330 20.89 14.08 -3.17
CA LYS A 330 20.55 14.20 -4.60
C LYS A 330 19.21 14.89 -4.85
N ILE A 331 18.26 14.80 -3.91
CA ILE A 331 16.95 15.45 -4.05
C ILE A 331 17.02 16.94 -3.65
N PRO A 332 16.16 17.81 -4.20
CA PRO A 332 16.25 19.25 -3.98
C PRO A 332 16.15 19.64 -2.50
N THR A 333 16.92 20.65 -2.08
CA THR A 333 16.75 21.29 -0.76
C THR A 333 15.61 22.31 -0.82
N ILE A 334 14.97 22.53 0.33
CA ILE A 334 13.82 23.43 0.43
C ILE A 334 14.09 24.48 1.52
N ASP A 335 14.42 25.70 1.08
CA ASP A 335 14.67 26.83 2.00
C ASP A 335 13.39 27.50 2.49
N LYS A 336 12.28 27.28 1.76
CA LYS A 336 10.98 27.86 2.09
C LYS A 336 10.47 27.26 3.40
N ARG A 337 10.05 28.16 4.30
CA ARG A 337 9.41 27.82 5.57
C ARG A 337 7.90 28.03 5.46
N TRP A 338 7.15 27.05 5.91
CA TRP A 338 5.72 27.09 6.11
C TRP A 338 5.36 27.09 7.59
N GLU A 339 4.55 28.05 7.99
CA GLU A 339 4.03 28.17 9.36
C GLU A 339 2.69 27.45 9.56
N LYS A 340 2.06 27.04 8.46
CA LYS A 340 0.78 26.33 8.39
C LYS A 340 0.96 24.98 7.68
N PRO A 341 0.07 24.00 7.89
CA PRO A 341 0.06 22.74 7.13
C PRO A 341 0.19 23.00 5.62
N TRP A 342 1.17 22.34 5.00
CA TRP A 342 1.43 22.48 3.57
C TRP A 342 0.95 21.29 2.74
N TRP A 343 0.46 20.25 3.41
CA TRP A 343 -0.12 19.03 2.84
C TRP A 343 -1.66 19.11 2.81
N ASN A 344 -2.29 18.09 2.24
CA ASN A 344 -3.75 17.96 2.23
C ASN A 344 -4.27 17.57 3.63
N VAL A 345 -5.06 18.43 4.27
CA VAL A 345 -5.65 18.18 5.61
C VAL A 345 -6.98 17.45 5.56
N ASP A 346 -7.61 17.35 4.38
CA ASP A 346 -8.94 16.75 4.19
C ASP A 346 -8.89 15.22 4.04
N VAL A 347 -7.69 14.62 4.01
CA VAL A 347 -7.53 13.17 4.09
C VAL A 347 -7.52 12.72 5.56
N GLU A 348 -8.06 11.52 5.78
CA GLU A 348 -8.21 10.94 7.11
C GLU A 348 -6.90 10.97 7.91
N THR A 349 -6.96 11.52 9.12
CA THR A 349 -5.83 11.56 10.04
C THR A 349 -5.82 10.29 10.87
N PRO A 350 -4.73 9.52 10.87
CA PRO A 350 -4.62 8.35 11.73
C PRO A 350 -4.82 8.75 13.18
N LYS A 351 -5.70 8.01 13.87
CA LYS A 351 -5.91 8.18 15.29
C LYS A 351 -4.66 7.68 16.00
N ILE A 352 -4.07 8.52 16.86
CA ILE A 352 -3.04 8.07 17.80
C ILE A 352 -3.72 7.04 18.68
N ARG A 353 -3.28 5.78 18.57
CA ARG A 353 -3.69 4.74 19.50
C ARG A 353 -2.86 4.98 20.76
N LEU A 354 -3.52 5.59 21.76
CA LEU A 354 -3.01 5.69 23.13
C LEU A 354 -3.02 4.29 23.77
#